data_AF-A0A3E0UEN9-F1
#
_entry.id   AF-A0A3E0UEN9-F1
#
_cell.length_a   1.000
_cell.length_b   1.000
_cell.length_c   1.000
_cell.angle_alpha   90.00
_cell.angle_beta   90.00
_cell.angle_gamma   90.00
#
_symmetry.space_group_name_H-M   'P 1'
#
loop_
_entity.id
_entity.type
_entity.pdbx_description
1 polymer ?
#
loop_
_entity_poly.entity_id
_entity_poly.type
_entity_poly.pdbx_seq_one_letter_code
_entity_poly.pdbx_strand_id
1 'polypeptide(L)'
;MLNNLNYNFKILARDWHKRRAPNLKTVEPVTVDIPNFKQEHNHMCTMIVTYSDNSTKELIARVIYNQLAKRWTVDGMELAVEVVINEV
;
A
#
# COMPACT_ATOMS: atom_id res chain seq x y z
N MET A 1 -3.66 -8.91 -25.78
CA MET A 1 -4.32 -7.61 -25.51
C MET A 1 -3.61 -7.00 -24.32
N LEU A 2 -2.91 -5.86 -24.50
CA LEU A 2 -2.35 -5.12 -23.36
C LEU A 2 -3.52 -4.41 -22.69
N ASN A 3 -4.00 -4.96 -21.58
CA ASN A 3 -4.91 -4.22 -20.73
C ASN A 3 -4.07 -3.16 -20.02
N ASN A 4 -4.10 -1.93 -20.53
CA ASN A 4 -3.51 -0.76 -19.86
C ASN A 4 -4.40 -0.36 -18.69
N LEU A 5 -4.48 -1.23 -17.68
CA LEU A 5 -5.14 -0.95 -16.43
C LEU A 5 -4.24 0.01 -15.63
N ASN A 6 -4.75 1.20 -15.35
CA ASN A 6 -4.10 2.13 -14.45
C ASN A 6 -4.50 1.79 -13.01
N TYR A 7 -3.53 1.35 -12.23
CA TYR A 7 -3.72 1.05 -10.82
C TYR A 7 -3.33 2.24 -9.96
N ASN A 8 -4.21 2.61 -9.04
CA ASN A 8 -3.93 3.53 -7.95
C ASN A 8 -3.85 2.77 -6.63
N PHE A 9 -3.03 3.27 -5.70
CA PHE A 9 -2.85 2.68 -4.38
C PHE A 9 -3.41 3.61 -3.31
N LYS A 10 -4.50 3.18 -2.67
CA LYS A 10 -5.12 3.93 -1.58
C LYS A 10 -4.59 3.43 -0.25
N ILE A 11 -3.93 4.31 0.51
CA ILE A 11 -3.42 3.98 1.85
C ILE A 11 -4.58 3.59 2.76
N LEU A 12 -4.49 2.40 3.35
CA LEU A 12 -5.41 1.94 4.37
C LEU A 12 -4.92 2.47 5.71
N ALA A 13 -5.68 3.38 6.31
CA ALA A 13 -5.43 3.85 7.66
C ALA A 13 -5.55 2.67 8.64
N ARG A 14 -4.41 2.08 9.02
CA ARG A 14 -4.37 1.15 10.14
C ARG A 14 -4.44 1.99 11.40
N ASP A 15 -5.49 1.79 12.20
CA ASP A 15 -5.67 2.34 13.55
C ASP A 15 -4.58 1.89 14.56
N TRP A 16 -3.45 1.39 14.09
CA TRP A 16 -2.34 0.85 14.85
C TRP A 16 -1.76 1.91 15.81
N HIS A 17 -1.80 3.19 15.44
CA HIS A 17 -1.40 4.32 16.27
C HIS A 17 -2.24 4.45 17.55
N LYS A 18 -3.51 3.99 17.58
CA LYS A 18 -4.36 4.03 18.78
C LYS A 18 -3.87 3.09 19.89
N ARG A 19 -2.86 2.24 19.64
CA ARG A 19 -2.34 1.22 20.56
C ARG A 19 -0.97 1.56 21.18
N ARG A 20 -0.36 2.70 20.87
CA ARG A 20 0.87 3.18 21.54
C ARG A 20 0.60 4.49 22.28
N ALA A 21 1.27 4.69 23.40
CA ALA A 21 1.23 5.96 24.15
C ALA A 21 1.52 7.14 23.20
N PRO A 22 0.88 8.31 23.39
CA PRO A 22 1.00 9.47 22.52
C PRO A 22 2.42 10.04 22.61
N ASN A 23 3.36 9.43 21.90
CA ASN A 23 4.70 9.97 21.73
C ASN A 23 4.79 10.68 20.39
N LEU A 24 5.25 11.93 20.51
CA LEU A 24 5.29 13.00 19.54
C LEU A 24 5.98 12.63 18.23
N LYS A 25 5.46 13.21 17.12
CA LYS A 25 5.92 13.10 15.72
C LYS A 25 5.73 11.74 15.06
N THR A 26 4.49 11.32 14.90
CA THR A 26 4.17 10.33 13.87
C THR A 26 4.12 11.02 12.52
N VAL A 27 5.18 10.79 11.75
CA VAL A 27 5.20 11.22 10.36
C VAL A 27 4.23 10.32 9.59
N GLU A 28 3.20 10.92 9.01
CA GLU A 28 2.15 10.19 8.30
C GLU A 28 2.62 9.81 6.89
N PRO A 29 2.27 8.61 6.40
CA PRO A 29 2.52 8.23 5.01
C PRO A 29 1.57 9.01 4.08
N VAL A 30 2.12 9.66 3.06
CA VAL A 30 1.38 10.55 2.15
C VAL A 30 1.19 9.91 0.78
N THR A 31 2.25 9.31 0.25
CA THR A 31 2.21 8.66 -1.07
C THR A 31 2.88 7.29 -1.02
N VAL A 32 2.48 6.43 -1.96
CA VAL A 32 3.03 5.10 -2.13
C VAL A 32 3.26 4.84 -3.62
N ASP A 33 4.44 4.33 -3.94
CA ASP A 33 4.78 3.80 -5.26
C ASP A 33 5.17 2.32 -5.17
N ILE A 34 4.75 1.52 -6.17
CA ILE A 34 4.97 0.07 -6.21
C ILE A 34 5.41 -0.31 -7.64
N PRO A 35 6.68 -0.05 -8.00
CA PRO A 35 7.15 -0.11 -9.39
C PRO A 35 7.10 -1.51 -9.99
N ASN A 36 7.17 -2.56 -9.16
CA ASN A 36 7.12 -3.97 -9.56
C ASN A 36 5.77 -4.63 -9.21
N PHE A 37 4.69 -3.85 -9.13
CA PHE A 37 3.35 -4.36 -8.90
C PHE A 37 2.90 -5.33 -10.01
N LYS A 38 2.30 -6.45 -9.58
CA LYS A 38 1.54 -7.37 -10.43
C LYS A 38 0.29 -7.76 -9.69
N GLN A 39 -0.85 -7.77 -10.36
CA GLN A 39 -2.13 -8.23 -9.81
C GLN A 39 -2.18 -9.77 -9.74
N GLU A 40 -1.25 -10.36 -9.00
CA GLU A 40 -1.10 -11.80 -8.81
C GLU A 40 -1.04 -12.09 -7.31
N HIS A 41 -1.87 -13.03 -6.85
CA HIS A 41 -1.94 -13.34 -5.42
C HIS A 41 -0.61 -13.96 -4.94
N ASN A 42 -0.10 -13.47 -3.81
CA ASN A 42 1.20 -13.79 -3.23
C ASN A 42 2.43 -13.27 -3.99
N HIS A 43 2.25 -12.43 -5.01
CA HIS A 43 3.38 -11.74 -5.64
C HIS A 43 4.11 -10.85 -4.62
N MET A 44 5.43 -10.98 -4.56
CA MET A 44 6.28 -10.17 -3.70
C MET A 44 6.71 -8.92 -4.49
N CYS A 45 6.60 -7.76 -3.86
CA CYS A 45 6.89 -6.46 -4.47
C CYS A 45 7.57 -5.52 -3.47
N THR A 46 8.07 -4.41 -3.98
CA THR A 46 8.69 -3.34 -3.19
C THR A 46 7.71 -2.18 -3.11
N MET A 47 7.36 -1.77 -1.90
CA MET A 47 6.51 -0.62 -1.64
C MET A 47 7.39 0.54 -1.16
N ILE A 48 7.42 1.62 -1.94
CA ILE A 48 8.13 2.85 -1.60
C ILE A 48 7.13 3.81 -0.99
N VAL A 49 7.30 4.12 0.29
CA VAL A 49 6.41 5.02 1.05
C VAL A 49 7.11 6.35 1.21
N THR A 50 6.46 7.45 0.83
CA THR A 50 6.89 8.81 1.17
C THR A 50 6.05 9.33 2.32
N TYR A 51 6.70 9.85 3.35
CA TYR A 51 6.05 10.41 4.51
C TYR A 51 5.98 11.95 4.45
N SER A 52 5.19 12.55 5.32
CA SER A 52 4.92 14.00 5.38
C SER A 52 6.14 14.87 5.71
N ASP A 53 7.24 14.31 6.19
CA ASP A 53 8.52 14.99 6.37
C ASP A 53 9.46 14.85 5.16
N ASN A 54 8.95 14.35 4.03
CA ASN A 54 9.66 13.98 2.81
C ASN A 54 10.65 12.82 2.95
N SER A 55 10.69 12.14 4.10
CA SER A 55 11.45 10.89 4.21
C SER A 55 10.79 9.79 3.37
N THR A 56 11.61 8.86 2.88
CA THR A 56 11.16 7.69 2.14
C THR A 56 11.56 6.40 2.85
N LYS A 57 10.74 5.37 2.70
CA LYS A 57 11.04 4.02 3.20
C LYS A 57 10.62 2.98 2.19
N GLU A 58 11.52 2.03 1.95
CA GLU A 58 11.21 0.83 1.18
C GLU A 58 10.74 -0.29 2.10
N LEU A 59 9.63 -0.93 1.72
CA LEU A 59 9.04 -2.06 2.43
C LEU A 59 8.98 -3.26 1.48
N ILE A 60 9.37 -4.44 1.99
CA ILE A 60 9.05 -5.71 1.33
C ILE A 60 7.56 -5.96 1.53
N ALA A 61 6.82 -6.07 0.44
CA ALA A 61 5.38 -6.17 0.46
C ALA A 61 4.86 -7.37 -0.34
N ARG A 62 3.63 -7.78 -0.04
CA ARG A 62 2.96 -8.89 -0.71
C ARG A 62 1.59 -8.48 -1.23
N VAL A 63 1.29 -8.87 -2.46
CA VAL A 63 -0.02 -8.70 -3.08
C VAL A 63 -0.98 -9.77 -2.58
N ILE A 64 -2.11 -9.34 -2.01
CA ILE A 64 -3.11 -10.21 -1.40
C ILE A 64 -4.46 -9.96 -2.08
N TYR A 65 -5.12 -11.03 -2.50
CA TYR A 65 -6.50 -10.97 -2.97
C TYR A 65 -7.43 -11.48 -1.88
N ASN A 66 -8.30 -10.60 -1.37
CA ASN A 66 -9.35 -10.99 -0.47
C ASN A 66 -10.54 -11.53 -1.27
N GLN A 67 -10.73 -12.85 -1.27
CA GLN A 67 -11.80 -13.51 -2.01
C GLN A 67 -13.21 -13.19 -1.49
N LEU A 68 -13.36 -12.85 -0.21
CA LEU A 68 -14.64 -12.51 0.41
C LEU A 68 -15.05 -11.08 0.05
N ALA A 69 -14.13 -10.13 0.19
CA ALA A 69 -14.38 -8.72 -0.11
C ALA A 69 -14.19 -8.35 -1.59
N LYS A 70 -13.69 -9.29 -2.42
CA LYS A 70 -13.36 -9.10 -3.84
C LYS A 70 -12.43 -7.91 -4.09
N ARG A 71 -11.41 -7.75 -3.23
CA ARG A 71 -10.48 -6.61 -3.25
C ARG A 71 -9.03 -7.06 -3.25
N TRP A 72 -8.20 -6.26 -3.90
CA TRP A 72 -6.76 -6.43 -3.93
C TRP A 72 -6.11 -5.46 -2.97
N THR A 73 -5.14 -5.96 -2.19
CA THR A 73 -4.36 -5.16 -1.26
C THR A 73 -2.88 -5.48 -1.42
N VAL A 74 -2.00 -4.52 -1.14
CA VAL A 74 -0.57 -4.76 -0.99
C VAL A 74 -0.19 -4.49 0.47
N ASP A 75 0.34 -5.51 1.16
CA ASP A 75 0.69 -5.45 2.58
C ASP A 75 2.21 -5.45 2.75
N GLY A 76 2.77 -4.35 3.26
CA GLY A 76 4.18 -4.16 3.60
C GLY A 76 4.48 -4.33 5.09
N MET A 77 3.62 -5.04 5.85
CA MET A 77 3.61 -5.21 7.30
C MET A 77 3.32 -3.92 8.10
N GLU A 78 4.05 -2.85 7.83
CA GLU A 78 3.88 -1.55 8.50
C GLU A 78 2.72 -0.75 7.89
N LEU A 79 2.59 -0.82 6.56
CA LEU A 79 1.58 -0.13 5.78
C LEU A 79 0.87 -1.11 4.86
N ALA A 80 -0.42 -0.90 4.64
CA ALA A 80 -1.17 -1.60 3.61
C ALA A 80 -1.89 -0.60 2.72
N VAL A 81 -2.01 -0.95 1.45
CA VAL A 81 -2.78 -0.16 0.46
C VAL A 81 -3.83 -1.04 -0.20
N GLU A 82 -4.97 -0.45 -0.54
CA GLU A 82 -5.97 -1.05 -1.43
C GLU A 82 -5.63 -0.68 -2.87
N VAL A 83 -5.71 -1.66 -3.77
CA VAL A 83 -5.52 -1.46 -5.21
C VAL A 83 -6.85 -1.03 -5.82
N VAL A 84 -6.88 0.18 -6.36
CA VAL A 84 -8.03 0.76 -7.05
C VAL A 84 -7.75 0.76 -8.54
N ILE A 85 -8.63 0.16 -9.33
CA ILE A 85 -8.54 0.16 -10.79
C ILE A 85 -9.26 1.40 -11.28
N ASN A 86 -8.57 2.26 -12.02
CA ASN A 86 -9.24 3.32 -12.78
C ASN A 86 -9.52 2.79 -14.17
N GLU A 87 -10.79 2.80 -14.57
CA GLU A 87 -11.16 2.66 -15.98
C GLU A 87 -10.83 3.98 -16.67
N VAL A 88 -10.06 3.91 -17.75
CA VAL A 88 -9.77 5.04 -18.65
C VAL A 88 -10.76 5.02 -19.79
#